data_AF-A0A2V8B7A3-F1
#
_entry.id   AF-A0A2V8B7A3-F1
#
_cell.length_a   1.000
_cell.length_b   1.000
_cell.length_c   1.000
_cell.angle_alpha   90.00
_cell.angle_beta   90.00
_cell.angle_gamma   90.00
#
_symmetry.space_group_name_H-M   'P 1'
#
loop_
_entity.id
_entity.type
_entity.pdbx_description
1 polymer ?
#
loop_
_entity_poly.entity_id
_entity_poly.type
_entity_poly.pdbx_seq_one_letter_code
_entity_poly.pdbx_strand_id
1 'polypeptide(L)' 'MTSRLAAVTNLHGQTSAYTYLDNLGDHRLQTIHHKYPNGSTLSKFDYTYNAVGNILTWRQQSDTTAVV' A
#
# COMPACT_ATOMS: atom_id res chain seq x y z
N MET A 1 2.69 -22.23 -4.97
CA MET A 1 2.67 -20.77 -5.24
C MET A 1 2.10 -20.09 -4.02
N THR A 2 2.78 -19.09 -3.46
CA THR A 2 2.26 -18.28 -2.35
C THR A 2 1.55 -17.06 -2.92
N SER A 3 0.24 -16.95 -2.70
CA SER A 3 -0.54 -15.76 -3.09
C SER A 3 -0.03 -14.50 -2.39
N ARG A 4 -0.11 -13.37 -3.07
CA ARG A 4 0.24 -12.06 -2.48
C ARG A 4 -0.79 -11.71 -1.39
N LEU A 5 -0.32 -11.09 -0.32
CA LEU A 5 -1.13 -10.71 0.83
C LEU A 5 -2.07 -9.57 0.45
N ALA A 6 -3.39 -9.74 0.54
CA ALA A 6 -4.33 -8.66 0.20
C ALA A 6 -4.61 -7.74 1.39
N ALA A 7 -4.80 -8.30 2.59
CA ALA A 7 -5.04 -7.54 3.80
C ALA A 7 -4.69 -8.33 5.08
N VAL A 8 -4.42 -7.60 6.16
CA VAL A 8 -4.31 -8.12 7.53
C VAL A 8 -5.10 -7.20 8.45
N THR A 9 -5.91 -7.77 9.32
CA THR A 9 -6.64 -7.06 10.37
C THR A 9 -6.13 -7.53 11.72
N ASN A 10 -5.77 -6.58 12.59
CA ASN A 10 -5.35 -6.91 13.96
C ASN A 10 -6.56 -7.07 14.89
N LEU A 11 -6.34 -7.56 16.11
CA LEU A 11 -7.39 -7.78 17.11
C LEU A 11 -8.13 -6.50 17.52
N HIS A 12 -7.53 -5.33 17.27
CA HIS A 12 -8.12 -4.03 17.55
C HIS A 12 -8.90 -3.45 16.35
N GLY A 13 -9.06 -4.22 15.26
CA GLY A 13 -9.82 -3.84 14.08
C GLY A 13 -9.09 -2.94 13.08
N GLN A 14 -7.84 -2.54 13.38
CA GLN A 14 -7.02 -1.81 12.43
C GLN A 14 -6.64 -2.73 11.27
N THR A 15 -6.77 -2.23 10.06
CA THR A 15 -6.55 -3.02 8.84
C THR A 15 -5.40 -2.46 8.02
N SER A 16 -4.54 -3.33 7.52
CA SER A 16 -3.51 -3.02 6.54
C SER A 16 -3.88 -3.71 5.23
N ALA A 17 -4.14 -2.95 4.18
CA ALA A 17 -4.46 -3.45 2.84
C ALA A 17 -3.28 -3.22 1.90
N TYR A 18 -3.08 -4.15 0.97
CA TYR A 18 -1.98 -4.12 0.00
C TYR A 18 -2.56 -4.29 -1.40
N THR A 19 -2.17 -3.39 -2.31
CA THR A 19 -2.46 -3.53 -3.74
C THR A 19 -1.16 -3.73 -4.51
N TYR A 20 -1.28 -4.40 -5.64
CA TYR A 20 -0.15 -4.74 -6.49
C TYR A 20 -0.44 -4.27 -7.91
N LEU A 21 0.61 -3.97 -8.66
CA LEU A 21 0.51 -3.72 -10.09
C LEU A 21 0.04 -4.99 -10.82
N ASP A 22 -0.35 -4.81 -12.08
CA ASP A 22 -0.71 -5.91 -12.96
C ASP A 22 0.53 -6.69 -13.45
N ASN A 23 0.33 -7.54 -14.47
CA ASN A 23 1.39 -8.33 -15.07
C ASN A 23 2.52 -7.46 -15.67
N LEU A 24 2.21 -6.25 -16.17
CA LEU A 24 3.21 -5.35 -16.75
C LEU A 24 4.08 -4.74 -15.67
N GLY A 25 3.53 -4.53 -14.47
CA GLY A 25 4.27 -4.08 -13.29
C GLY A 25 4.82 -5.20 -12.41
N ASP A 26 4.98 -6.43 -12.95
CA ASP A 26 5.49 -7.63 -12.27
C ASP A 26 4.79 -7.97 -10.94
N HIS A 27 3.53 -7.57 -10.77
CA HIS A 27 2.84 -7.68 -9.48
C HIS A 27 3.62 -7.09 -8.29
N ARG A 28 4.37 -6.01 -8.53
CA ARG A 28 5.07 -5.25 -7.50
C ARG A 28 4.07 -4.52 -6.62
N LEU A 29 4.46 -4.27 -5.38
CA LEU A 29 3.63 -3.58 -4.41
C LEU A 29 3.34 -2.15 -4.88
N GLN A 30 2.07 -1.81 -5.08
CA GLN A 30 1.68 -0.47 -5.53
C GLN A 30 1.32 0.42 -4.34
N THR A 31 0.53 -0.10 -3.41
CA THR A 31 0.06 0.66 -2.26
C THR A 31 0.06 -0.21 -1.00
N ILE A 32 0.47 0.40 0.11
CA ILE A 32 0.14 -0.06 1.46
C ILE A 32 -0.81 0.96 2.08
N HIS A 33 -1.98 0.53 2.54
CA HIS A 33 -2.98 1.41 3.15
C HIS A 33 -3.37 0.89 4.53
N HIS A 34 -2.92 1.59 5.56
CA HIS A 34 -3.30 1.35 6.94
C HIS A 34 -4.54 2.19 7.27
N LYS A 35 -5.54 1.54 7.86
CA LYS A 35 -6.83 2.14 8.19
C LYS A 35 -7.17 1.91 9.64
N TYR A 36 -7.72 2.93 10.27
CA TYR A 36 -8.41 2.80 11.54
C TYR A 36 -9.63 1.86 11.41
N PRO A 37 -10.18 1.34 12.53
CA PRO A 37 -11.36 0.47 12.49
C PRO A 37 -12.59 1.10 11.84
N ASN A 38 -12.72 2.43 11.90
CA ASN A 38 -13.78 3.21 11.24
C ASN A 38 -13.55 3.39 9.71
N GLY A 39 -12.46 2.82 9.17
CA GLY A 39 -12.10 2.89 7.75
C GLY A 39 -11.31 4.13 7.32
N SER A 40 -11.12 5.12 8.20
CA SER A 40 -10.32 6.30 7.86
C SER A 40 -8.84 5.95 7.70
N THR A 41 -8.13 6.70 6.87
CA THR A 41 -6.70 6.51 6.64
C THR A 41 -5.94 6.80 7.93
N LEU A 42 -5.16 5.82 8.41
CA LEU A 42 -4.11 6.06 9.40
C LEU A 42 -2.83 6.47 8.69
N SER A 43 -2.43 5.71 7.67
CA SER A 43 -1.32 6.06 6.80
C SER A 43 -1.42 5.33 5.47
N LYS A 44 -0.86 5.92 4.42
CA LYS A 44 -0.84 5.34 3.08
C LYS A 44 0.52 5.58 2.43
N PHE A 45 1.04 4.54 1.79
CA PHE A 45 2.29 4.58 1.04
C PHE A 45 2.01 4.16 -0.39
N ASP A 46 2.31 5.05 -1.34
CA ASP A 46 2.13 4.81 -2.77
C ASP A 46 3.50 4.77 -3.45
N TYR A 47 3.71 3.74 -4.29
CA TYR A 47 4.96 3.46 -4.96
C TYR A 47 4.77 3.49 -6.49
N THR A 48 5.74 4.08 -7.18
CA THR A 48 5.92 3.87 -8.62
C THR A 48 7.31 3.32 -8.91
N TYR A 49 7.44 2.65 -10.04
CA TYR A 49 8.67 1.98 -10.42
C TYR A 49 9.06 2.36 -11.85
N ASN A 50 10.36 2.35 -12.13
CA ASN A 50 10.83 2.36 -13.52
C ASN A 50 10.71 0.94 -14.13
N ALA A 51 10.99 0.82 -15.42
CA ALA A 51 10.85 -0.44 -16.15
C ALA A 51 11.73 -1.59 -15.63
N VAL A 52 12.86 -1.28 -14.99
CA VAL A 52 13.73 -2.30 -14.38
C VAL A 52 13.37 -2.60 -12.93
N GLY A 53 12.47 -1.80 -12.34
CA GLY A 53 11.92 -2.06 -11.02
C GLY A 53 12.43 -1.24 -9.85
N ASN A 54 13.22 -0.21 -10.11
CA ASN A 54 13.64 0.72 -9.07
C ASN A 54 12.48 1.65 -8.71
N ILE A 55 12.33 1.98 -7.43
CA ILE A 55 11.33 2.94 -6.98
C ILE A 55 11.66 4.31 -7.60
N LEU A 56 10.72 4.89 -8.34
CA LEU A 56 10.82 6.24 -8.88
C LEU A 56 10.22 7.26 -7.93
N THR A 57 9.05 6.95 -7.38
CA THR A 57 8.37 7.82 -6.42
C THR A 57 7.93 7.02 -5.22
N TRP A 58 8.05 7.65 -4.06
CA TRP A 58 7.45 7.18 -2.83
C TRP A 58 6.69 8.36 -2.23
N ARG A 59 5.38 8.20 -2.05
CA ARG A 59 4.52 9.21 -1.44
C ARG A 59 3.97 8.68 -0.14
N GLN A 60 4.14 9.43 0.94
CA GLN A 60 3.59 9.10 2.25
C GLN A 60 2.43 10.03 2.58
N GLN A 61 1.34 9.43 3.03
CA GLN A 61 0.26 10.11 3.72
C GLN A 61 0.20 9.63 5.17
N SER A 62 0.07 10.57 6.10
CA SER A 62 -0.21 10.34 7.51
C SER A 62 -1.53 11.01 7.85
N ASP A 63 -2.49 10.24 8.37
CA ASP A 63 -3.86 10.70 8.60
C ASP A 63 -4.47 11.35 7.34
N THR A 64 -5.00 12.58 7.42
CA THR A 64 -5.51 13.37 6.29
C THR A 64 -4.43 14.16 5.55
N THR A 65 -3.18 14.12 6.00
CA THR A 65 -2.09 14.93 5.42
C THR A 65 -1.19 14.07 4.55
N ALA A 66 -1.18 14.35 3.24
CA ALA A 66 -0.23 13.75 2.31
C ALA A 66 1.00 14.65 2.15
N VAL A 67 2.20 14.08 2.32
CA VAL A 67 3.49 14.75 2.05
C VAL A 67 4.06 14.16 0.76
N VAL A 68 4.64 15.02 -0.08
CA VAL A 68 5.25 14.67 -1.37
C VAL A 68 6.77 14.66 -1.23
#